data_AF-A0A2T2UPP9-F1
#
_entry.id   AF-A0A2T2UPP9-F1
#
_cell.length_a   1.000
_cell.length_b   1.000
_cell.length_c   1.000
_cell.angle_alpha   90.00
_cell.angle_beta   90.00
_cell.angle_gamma   90.00
#
_symmetry.space_group_name_H-M   'P 1'
#
loop_
_entity.id
_entity.type
_entity.pdbx_description
1 polymer ?
#
loop_
_entity_poly.entity_id
_entity_poly.type
_entity_poly.pdbx_seq_one_letter_code
_entity_poly.pdbx_strand_id
1 'polypeptide(L)'
;MTRVLIAIVAVLVAVLAFIFDQPWLYGAAAVLLVGTLGYLAYHLWWAYRAPGVAGAGGRAGSDTSDDNFGIMYVRPQEDAEADDGADGDGATPDAADEMEATVDTDATVEVDERIETESAADEASGEAGDEEHPDEDWPEGGMSGEDMDMAGGSTLPAHSHERPVLGPYLESLRAALGAQSAGLLIQEEVVLEYRVEALASVQPNVQHTGTFETQEPLLTATMSRQPVTVRSLNEIGREDLRYYGTVPAIAQVALAPVSRPNSSDTVFLLADATAEVDLGASQARSLLEQFADTIGLLLDIDDLRREQAPEGAVEPDAPASAADGAPVDAPANDSADEDEPRPRSEIVAEEMEAADSAADDLALVLVHLNRAESIARKGEEVVASAERHLHSRLNDLAPGQRVERFGELTYGIFVRSGVNDVEEWAAHLQDTMAQEAGELEGGVSVGVAVRAAHHDPEGLRSDATDALLEAYETGTCTIIA
;
A
#
# COMPACT_ATOMS: atom_id res chain seq x y z
N MET A 1 3.63 23.23 -8.78
CA MET A 1 2.66 24.33 -9.03
C MET A 1 3.31 25.66 -9.41
N THR A 2 3.95 26.42 -8.52
CA THR A 2 4.42 27.81 -8.80
C THR A 2 5.26 28.00 -10.07
N ARG A 3 6.16 27.06 -10.41
CA ARG A 3 6.96 27.13 -11.66
C ARG A 3 6.10 27.13 -12.92
N VAL A 4 5.05 26.31 -12.97
CA VAL A 4 4.08 26.23 -14.08
C VAL A 4 3.24 27.49 -14.16
N LEU A 5 2.79 28.02 -13.01
CA LEU A 5 2.04 29.28 -12.94
C LEU A 5 2.80 30.45 -13.60
N ILE A 6 4.12 30.57 -13.32
CA ILE A 6 4.95 31.63 -13.89
C ILE A 6 5.13 31.45 -15.40
N ALA A 7 5.27 30.21 -15.90
CA ALA A 7 5.34 29.94 -17.33
C ALA A 7 4.04 30.32 -18.06
N ILE A 8 2.87 29.95 -17.50
CA ILE A 8 1.56 30.33 -18.04
C ILE A 8 1.38 31.85 -18.04
N VAL A 9 1.78 32.54 -16.96
CA VAL A 9 1.73 34.02 -16.89
C VAL A 9 2.65 34.67 -17.94
N ALA A 10 3.85 34.12 -18.20
CA ALA A 10 4.75 34.65 -19.23
C ALA A 10 4.15 34.51 -20.64
N VAL A 11 3.52 33.37 -20.94
CA VAL A 11 2.79 33.15 -22.21
C VAL A 11 1.58 34.10 -22.31
N LEU A 12 0.80 34.25 -21.24
CA LEU A 12 -0.35 35.16 -21.20
C LEU A 12 0.07 36.62 -21.47
N VAL A 13 1.17 37.08 -20.88
CA VAL A 13 1.71 38.44 -21.11
C VAL A 13 2.20 38.61 -22.55
N ALA A 14 2.82 37.59 -23.16
CA ALA A 14 3.22 37.63 -24.57
C ALA A 14 2.01 37.70 -25.52
N VAL A 15 0.93 36.95 -25.24
CA VAL A 15 -0.34 37.03 -25.99
C VAL A 15 -1.00 38.40 -25.81
N LEU A 16 -0.99 38.97 -24.59
CA LEU A 16 -1.47 40.33 -24.35
C LEU A 16 -0.65 41.38 -25.13
N ALA A 17 0.68 41.24 -25.17
CA ALA A 17 1.57 42.14 -25.90
C ALA A 17 1.26 42.17 -27.41
N PHE A 18 0.87 41.02 -27.97
CA PHE A 18 0.46 40.88 -29.36
C PHE A 18 -0.93 41.48 -29.63
N ILE A 19 -1.89 41.33 -28.71
CA ILE A 19 -3.24 41.89 -28.85
C ILE A 19 -3.26 43.42 -28.70
N PHE A 20 -2.42 43.99 -27.85
CA PHE A 20 -2.40 45.43 -27.55
C PHE A 20 -1.32 46.24 -28.31
N ASP A 21 -0.48 45.59 -29.11
CA ASP A 21 0.61 46.20 -29.91
C ASP A 21 1.52 47.16 -29.10
N GLN A 22 1.78 46.81 -27.83
CA GLN A 22 2.59 47.62 -26.92
C GLN A 22 4.01 47.03 -26.75
N PRO A 23 5.06 47.64 -27.34
CA PRO A 23 6.39 47.03 -27.42
C PRO A 23 7.08 46.80 -26.06
N TRP A 24 6.68 47.52 -25.01
CA TRP A 24 7.27 47.38 -23.67
C TRP A 24 6.84 46.08 -22.96
N LEU A 25 5.67 45.50 -23.31
CA LEU A 25 5.19 44.25 -22.72
C LEU A 25 6.05 43.05 -23.15
N TYR A 26 6.57 43.04 -24.38
CA TYR A 26 7.56 42.06 -24.82
C TYR A 26 8.86 42.14 -24.01
N GLY A 27 9.27 43.35 -23.60
CA GLY A 27 10.39 43.55 -22.70
C GLY A 27 10.15 42.92 -21.31
N ALA A 28 8.95 43.09 -20.75
CA ALA A 28 8.57 42.46 -19.49
C ALA A 28 8.53 40.93 -19.58
N ALA A 29 7.97 40.37 -20.67
CA ALA A 29 7.96 38.93 -20.92
C ALA A 29 9.38 38.35 -21.06
N ALA A 30 10.27 39.04 -21.79
CA ALA A 30 11.67 38.63 -21.95
C ALA A 30 12.43 38.64 -20.63
N VAL A 31 12.23 39.64 -19.77
CA VAL A 31 12.86 39.70 -18.43
C VAL A 31 12.38 38.56 -17.54
N LEU A 32 11.08 38.23 -17.56
CA LEU A 32 10.54 37.09 -16.80
C LEU A 32 11.12 35.75 -17.30
N LEU A 33 11.19 35.54 -18.61
CA LEU A 33 11.70 34.30 -19.21
C LEU A 33 13.21 34.12 -18.95
N VAL A 34 14.01 35.17 -19.10
CA VAL A 34 15.44 35.13 -18.74
C VAL A 34 15.63 34.89 -17.23
N GLY A 35 14.76 35.46 -16.39
CA GLY A 35 14.75 35.23 -14.95
C GLY A 35 14.49 33.78 -14.55
N THR A 36 13.45 33.13 -15.12
CA THR A 36 13.14 31.72 -14.83
C THR A 36 14.21 30.78 -15.36
N LEU A 37 14.74 31.03 -16.56
CA LEU A 37 15.77 30.19 -17.19
C LEU A 37 17.12 30.32 -16.46
N GLY A 38 17.48 31.52 -16.01
CA GLY A 38 18.64 31.74 -15.14
C GLY A 38 18.52 31.07 -13.77
N TYR A 39 17.33 31.10 -13.15
CA TYR A 39 17.06 30.38 -11.90
C TYR A 39 17.14 28.86 -12.09
N LEU A 40 16.62 28.33 -13.19
CA LEU A 40 16.70 26.90 -13.54
C LEU A 40 18.17 26.45 -13.69
N ALA A 41 18.98 27.22 -14.43
CA ALA A 41 20.40 26.93 -14.61
C ALA A 41 21.18 26.97 -13.29
N TYR A 42 20.90 27.93 -12.41
CA TYR A 42 21.51 28.01 -11.07
C TYR A 42 21.14 26.79 -10.19
N HIS A 43 19.89 26.34 -10.26
CA HIS A 43 19.39 25.19 -9.50
C HIS A 43 19.97 23.85 -9.99
N LEU A 44 20.14 23.69 -11.30
CA LEU A 44 20.86 22.55 -11.91
C LEU A 44 22.34 22.56 -11.52
N TRP A 45 23.00 23.73 -11.53
CA TRP A 45 24.40 23.87 -11.14
C TRP A 45 24.65 23.57 -9.66
N TRP A 46 23.66 23.82 -8.78
CA TRP A 46 23.70 23.39 -7.39
C TRP A 46 23.55 21.87 -7.23
N ALA A 47 22.64 21.24 -7.98
CA ALA A 47 22.50 19.77 -7.99
C ALA A 47 23.78 19.08 -8.46
N TYR A 48 24.39 19.56 -9.55
CA TYR A 48 25.70 19.11 -10.05
C TYR A 48 26.90 19.39 -9.12
N ARG A 49 26.69 20.12 -8.01
CA ARG A 49 27.71 20.39 -6.98
C ARG A 49 27.59 19.50 -5.75
N ALA A 50 26.60 18.62 -5.66
CA ALA A 50 26.63 17.51 -4.72
C ALA A 50 27.81 16.57 -5.10
N PRO A 51 28.80 16.36 -4.23
CA PRO A 51 29.95 15.51 -4.57
C PRO A 51 29.53 14.05 -4.58
N GLY A 52 29.46 13.45 -5.77
CA GLY A 52 29.22 12.02 -5.92
C GLY A 52 30.31 11.20 -5.23
N VAL A 53 29.92 10.33 -4.30
CA VAL A 53 30.82 9.39 -3.63
C VAL A 53 31.17 8.27 -4.62
N ALA A 54 32.25 8.50 -5.38
CA ALA A 54 32.75 7.53 -6.34
C ALA A 54 33.36 6.31 -5.64
N GLY A 55 32.80 5.12 -5.89
CA GLY A 55 33.34 3.86 -5.40
C GLY A 55 34.53 3.33 -6.21
N ALA A 56 35.27 2.41 -5.57
CA ALA A 56 36.30 1.51 -6.12
C ALA A 56 37.71 2.06 -6.42
N GLY A 57 38.72 1.50 -5.71
CA GLY A 57 40.03 1.19 -6.32
C GLY A 57 41.32 1.54 -5.57
N GLY A 58 41.68 0.83 -4.48
CA GLY A 58 43.10 0.80 -4.04
C GLY A 58 43.41 0.39 -2.60
N ARG A 59 44.04 -0.79 -2.44
CA ARG A 59 44.82 -1.32 -1.28
C ARG A 59 45.43 -0.23 -0.35
N ALA A 60 45.55 -0.39 0.96
CA ALA A 60 45.79 -1.62 1.75
C ALA A 60 45.27 -1.49 3.20
N GLY A 61 45.04 -2.61 3.90
CA GLY A 61 44.27 -2.64 5.15
C GLY A 61 45.05 -2.81 6.46
N SER A 62 44.27 -2.94 7.54
CA SER A 62 44.62 -3.45 8.86
C SER A 62 43.35 -3.99 9.53
N ASP A 63 43.48 -4.90 10.49
CA ASP A 63 42.33 -5.50 11.19
C ASP A 63 41.51 -4.49 12.01
N THR A 64 40.19 -4.62 11.94
CA THR A 64 39.32 -4.88 13.11
C THR A 64 37.97 -5.42 12.62
N SER A 65 37.55 -6.56 13.16
CA SER A 65 36.19 -7.08 13.06
C SER A 65 35.34 -6.63 14.26
N ASP A 66 34.05 -6.95 14.24
CA ASP A 66 33.19 -7.06 15.42
C ASP A 66 32.82 -5.77 16.18
N ASP A 67 32.29 -4.75 15.49
CA ASP A 67 31.54 -3.64 16.14
C ASP A 67 30.53 -2.95 15.19
N ASN A 68 29.42 -3.63 14.83
CA ASN A 68 28.25 -2.97 14.22
C ASN A 68 26.91 -3.74 14.38
N PHE A 69 26.50 -4.01 15.62
CA PHE A 69 25.09 -4.28 15.93
C PHE A 69 24.62 -3.26 16.97
N GLY A 70 23.81 -2.31 16.54
CA GLY A 70 23.41 -1.11 17.30
C GLY A 70 22.42 -1.34 18.44
N ILE A 71 22.62 -2.35 19.29
CA ILE A 71 21.81 -2.58 20.49
C ILE A 71 22.25 -1.61 21.59
N MET A 72 21.69 -0.39 21.57
CA MET A 72 21.93 0.62 22.60
C MET A 72 21.23 0.23 23.91
N TYR A 73 21.94 -0.49 24.79
CA TYR A 73 21.46 -0.79 26.14
C TYR A 73 21.34 0.49 26.98
N VAL A 74 20.12 0.96 27.17
CA VAL A 74 19.79 1.97 28.19
C VAL A 74 20.00 1.35 29.56
N ARG A 75 20.76 2.02 30.43
CA ARG A 75 21.02 1.60 31.80
C ARG A 75 20.49 2.66 32.77
N PRO A 76 19.61 2.31 33.73
CA PRO A 76 19.17 3.26 34.76
C PRO A 76 20.34 3.57 35.71
N GLN A 77 20.27 4.72 36.38
CA GLN A 77 21.30 5.20 37.29
C GLN A 77 20.67 5.72 38.58
N GLU A 78 20.93 5.01 39.68
CA GLU A 78 20.57 5.41 41.05
C GLU A 78 21.83 5.35 41.94
N ASP A 79 22.23 6.53 42.40
CA ASP A 79 22.69 6.88 43.75
C ASP A 79 23.88 6.20 44.47
N ALA A 80 24.28 6.92 45.54
CA ALA A 80 25.29 6.63 46.57
C ALA A 80 26.78 6.62 46.16
N GLU A 81 27.73 7.07 47.00
CA GLU A 81 27.81 8.17 47.98
C GLU A 81 29.26 8.23 48.51
N ALA A 82 29.59 9.19 49.39
CA ALA A 82 30.89 9.41 50.06
C ALA A 82 32.08 9.82 49.15
N ASP A 83 32.79 10.94 49.32
CA ASP A 83 33.26 11.73 50.50
C ASP A 83 34.69 11.36 50.95
N ASP A 84 35.63 12.32 50.84
CA ASP A 84 36.30 13.00 51.98
C ASP A 84 37.48 13.91 51.52
N GLY A 85 37.70 15.02 52.22
CA GLY A 85 39.02 15.64 52.46
C GLY A 85 39.69 16.53 51.39
N ALA A 86 39.53 17.86 51.49
CA ALA A 86 40.38 18.71 52.36
C ALA A 86 40.55 20.19 51.91
N ASP A 87 40.21 21.12 52.84
CA ASP A 87 40.77 22.47 53.10
C ASP A 87 40.89 23.57 52.02
N GLY A 88 40.54 24.83 52.37
CA GLY A 88 40.64 25.99 51.44
C GLY A 88 40.62 27.43 52.02
N ASP A 89 39.74 27.75 52.99
CA ASP A 89 39.55 29.10 53.62
C ASP A 89 39.06 30.24 52.67
N GLY A 90 38.61 31.41 53.19
CA GLY A 90 38.50 32.62 52.33
C GLY A 90 37.62 33.85 52.69
N ALA A 91 36.62 33.75 53.58
CA ALA A 91 35.79 34.86 54.12
C ALA A 91 34.86 35.71 53.18
N THR A 92 33.81 36.28 53.79
CA THR A 92 32.85 37.26 53.22
C THR A 92 33.22 38.72 53.57
N PRO A 93 32.48 39.73 53.05
CA PRO A 93 31.55 40.45 53.95
C PRO A 93 30.19 40.82 53.30
N ASP A 94 29.37 41.57 54.05
CA ASP A 94 27.92 41.80 53.85
C ASP A 94 27.55 43.32 53.87
N ALA A 95 26.30 43.62 53.46
CA ALA A 95 25.46 44.79 53.75
C ALA A 95 25.61 46.13 52.98
N ALA A 96 24.45 46.58 52.44
CA ALA A 96 23.94 47.97 52.31
C ALA A 96 24.58 48.93 51.25
N ASP A 97 23.90 49.97 50.72
CA ASP A 97 22.57 50.53 51.02
C ASP A 97 21.91 51.37 49.87
N GLU A 98 20.63 51.74 50.07
CA GLU A 98 19.83 52.91 49.58
C GLU A 98 19.59 53.29 48.07
N MET A 99 18.29 53.44 47.72
CA MET A 99 17.62 54.47 46.85
C MET A 99 17.99 54.61 45.33
N GLU A 100 17.20 55.16 44.38
CA GLU A 100 15.85 55.78 44.20
C GLU A 100 15.46 55.56 42.69
N ALA A 101 14.27 55.79 42.09
CA ALA A 101 12.84 55.82 42.46
C ALA A 101 11.95 56.17 41.21
N THR A 102 10.61 56.09 41.30
CA THR A 102 9.55 56.64 40.37
C THR A 102 9.33 55.93 39.00
N VAL A 103 8.14 55.87 38.35
CA VAL A 103 6.74 56.26 38.70
C VAL A 103 5.66 55.48 37.88
N ASP A 104 4.41 55.57 38.33
CA ASP A 104 3.12 54.89 38.00
C ASP A 104 2.63 54.68 36.55
N THR A 105 1.66 53.74 36.39
CA THR A 105 0.28 53.89 35.80
C THR A 105 -0.31 52.50 35.47
N ASP A 106 -1.58 52.09 35.69
CA ASP A 106 -2.69 52.40 36.63
C ASP A 106 -3.81 51.32 36.48
N ALA A 107 -4.74 51.18 37.45
CA ALA A 107 -5.98 50.34 37.50
C ALA A 107 -5.85 48.80 37.37
N THR A 108 -6.31 47.89 38.28
CA THR A 108 -7.44 47.77 39.25
C THR A 108 -8.83 47.58 38.59
N VAL A 109 -9.80 46.77 39.05
CA VAL A 109 -10.33 46.28 40.38
C VAL A 109 -10.91 44.84 40.14
N GLU A 110 -10.61 43.75 40.90
CA GLU A 110 -11.17 43.31 42.22
C GLU A 110 -12.70 42.92 42.20
N VAL A 111 -13.30 41.96 42.97
CA VAL A 111 -12.86 40.92 43.95
C VAL A 111 -14.02 39.93 44.31
N ASP A 112 -13.73 38.81 45.00
CA ASP A 112 -14.62 37.93 45.83
C ASP A 112 -15.73 37.02 45.19
N GLU A 113 -16.25 35.95 45.83
CA GLU A 113 -15.95 35.37 47.17
C GLU A 113 -15.96 33.80 47.24
N ARG A 114 -15.40 33.31 48.34
CA ARG A 114 -15.31 31.96 48.96
C ARG A 114 -16.56 31.05 48.93
N ILE A 115 -16.32 29.75 49.15
CA ILE A 115 -16.83 28.99 50.31
C ILE A 115 -15.86 27.81 50.62
N GLU A 116 -15.64 27.53 51.90
CA GLU A 116 -14.89 26.36 52.43
C GLU A 116 -15.80 25.54 53.38
N THR A 117 -15.23 24.52 54.04
CA THR A 117 -15.75 23.72 55.18
C THR A 117 -16.81 22.63 54.84
N GLU A 118 -16.80 21.44 55.45
CA GLU A 118 -15.83 20.82 56.37
C GLU A 118 -15.97 19.29 56.54
N SER A 119 -14.94 18.70 57.16
CA SER A 119 -14.98 17.60 58.14
C SER A 119 -15.21 16.11 57.78
N ALA A 120 -14.31 15.32 58.38
CA ALA A 120 -14.54 14.03 59.07
C ALA A 120 -14.54 12.70 58.30
N ALA A 121 -13.31 12.17 58.19
CA ALA A 121 -12.86 10.80 58.45
C ALA A 121 -13.78 9.84 59.25
N ASP A 122 -13.58 8.54 58.99
CA ASP A 122 -13.35 7.53 60.04
C ASP A 122 -12.22 6.57 59.60
N GLU A 123 -11.61 5.83 60.52
CA GLU A 123 -10.37 5.03 60.31
C GLU A 123 -10.58 3.50 60.46
N ALA A 124 -9.45 2.76 60.43
CA ALA A 124 -9.21 1.44 61.06
C ALA A 124 -9.46 0.14 60.26
N SER A 125 -8.42 -0.27 59.53
CA SER A 125 -7.53 -1.42 59.86
C SER A 125 -8.07 -2.77 60.36
N GLY A 126 -7.49 -3.86 59.84
CA GLY A 126 -7.46 -5.19 60.49
C GLY A 126 -6.73 -6.27 59.66
N GLU A 127 -5.78 -6.97 60.29
CA GLU A 127 -4.95 -8.09 59.77
C GLU A 127 -5.72 -9.17 58.95
N ALA A 128 -5.18 -9.78 57.88
CA ALA A 128 -3.88 -10.46 57.64
C ALA A 128 -3.77 -11.87 58.29
N GLY A 129 -3.27 -12.86 57.53
CA GLY A 129 -3.08 -14.24 58.01
C GLY A 129 -2.85 -15.31 56.92
N ASP A 130 -1.58 -15.71 56.78
CA ASP A 130 -1.00 -17.00 56.36
C ASP A 130 -1.26 -17.66 54.99
N GLU A 131 -0.15 -18.26 54.50
CA GLU A 131 -0.03 -19.18 53.38
C GLU A 131 -0.17 -20.62 53.87
N GLU A 132 -0.80 -21.53 53.12
CA GLU A 132 -0.39 -22.95 53.13
C GLU A 132 -0.86 -23.69 51.85
N HIS A 133 0.10 -24.12 51.03
CA HIS A 133 -0.07 -25.26 50.12
C HIS A 133 0.19 -26.53 50.95
N PRO A 134 -0.51 -27.65 50.69
CA PRO A 134 0.06 -28.60 49.72
C PRO A 134 -0.99 -29.43 48.95
N ASP A 135 -0.49 -30.54 48.41
CA ASP A 135 -1.17 -31.76 47.92
C ASP A 135 -1.85 -31.72 46.55
N GLU A 136 -1.16 -32.38 45.61
CA GLU A 136 -1.63 -32.83 44.31
C GLU A 136 -2.64 -33.98 44.48
N ASP A 137 -3.83 -33.88 43.88
CA ASP A 137 -4.74 -35.01 43.73
C ASP A 137 -5.26 -35.09 42.28
N TRP A 138 -4.79 -36.10 41.55
CA TRP A 138 -5.17 -36.37 40.15
C TRP A 138 -6.22 -37.50 40.11
N PRO A 139 -7.50 -37.21 39.82
CA PRO A 139 -8.49 -38.26 39.62
C PRO A 139 -8.31 -38.95 38.26
N GLU A 140 -7.65 -40.11 38.24
CA GLU A 140 -7.63 -41.00 37.07
C GLU A 140 -9.04 -41.57 36.78
N GLY A 141 -9.48 -41.46 35.52
CA GLY A 141 -10.45 -42.38 34.91
C GLY A 141 -11.94 -42.03 35.07
N GLY A 142 -12.62 -41.74 33.96
CA GLY A 142 -14.05 -41.45 33.96
C GLY A 142 -14.70 -41.28 32.58
N MET A 143 -14.50 -42.22 31.64
CA MET A 143 -15.20 -42.18 30.35
C MET A 143 -16.68 -42.59 30.49
N SER A 144 -17.54 -41.59 30.70
CA SER A 144 -18.97 -41.60 30.39
C SER A 144 -19.43 -40.15 30.20
N GLY A 145 -20.12 -39.76 29.12
CA GLY A 145 -20.86 -40.58 28.16
C GLY A 145 -22.38 -40.35 28.25
N GLU A 146 -22.81 -39.16 28.68
CA GLU A 146 -24.19 -38.67 28.61
C GLU A 146 -24.16 -37.22 28.12
N ASP A 147 -25.04 -36.90 27.17
CA ASP A 147 -25.03 -35.61 26.46
C ASP A 147 -25.54 -34.46 27.34
N MET A 148 -24.69 -33.45 27.56
CA MET A 148 -25.13 -32.15 28.08
C MET A 148 -25.28 -31.16 26.93
N ASP A 149 -26.54 -30.90 26.57
CA ASP A 149 -26.98 -29.87 25.61
C ASP A 149 -26.71 -28.46 26.18
N MET A 150 -25.44 -28.09 26.28
CA MET A 150 -25.01 -26.77 26.73
C MET A 150 -25.01 -25.79 25.56
N ALA A 151 -26.16 -25.11 25.40
CA ALA A 151 -26.32 -23.96 24.51
C ALA A 151 -25.54 -22.72 25.01
N GLY A 152 -24.22 -22.87 25.13
CA GLY A 152 -23.25 -21.81 25.41
C GLY A 152 -22.33 -21.68 24.21
N GLY A 153 -22.73 -20.84 23.25
CA GLY A 153 -21.97 -20.61 22.02
C GLY A 153 -20.64 -19.93 22.31
N SER A 154 -19.59 -20.73 22.56
CA SER A 154 -18.21 -20.26 22.52
C SER A 154 -17.87 -19.95 21.07
N THR A 155 -18.10 -18.72 20.65
CA THR A 155 -17.74 -18.21 19.33
C THR A 155 -16.23 -18.07 19.26
N LEU A 156 -15.56 -19.19 18.96
CA LEU A 156 -14.21 -19.16 18.40
C LEU A 156 -14.24 -18.20 17.20
N PRO A 157 -13.33 -17.21 17.12
CA PRO A 157 -13.32 -16.26 16.02
C PRO A 157 -13.18 -17.00 14.68
N ALA A 158 -14.01 -16.61 13.71
CA ALA A 158 -14.09 -17.26 12.41
C ALA A 158 -12.86 -16.92 11.54
N HIS A 159 -11.74 -17.60 11.81
CA HIS A 159 -10.50 -17.44 11.06
C HIS A 159 -10.61 -18.09 9.66
N SER A 160 -10.08 -17.40 8.66
CA SER A 160 -9.88 -17.88 7.30
C SER A 160 -9.08 -19.20 7.31
N HIS A 161 -9.72 -20.29 6.91
CA HIS A 161 -9.14 -21.65 7.00
C HIS A 161 -7.90 -21.82 6.11
N GLU A 162 -7.79 -21.03 5.03
CA GLU A 162 -6.67 -21.04 4.08
C GLU A 162 -5.38 -20.41 4.64
N ARG A 163 -5.48 -19.48 5.62
CA ARG A 163 -4.34 -18.79 6.24
C ARG A 163 -4.51 -18.66 7.77
N PRO A 164 -4.35 -19.76 8.53
CA PRO A 164 -4.69 -19.79 9.96
C PRO A 164 -3.83 -18.88 10.86
N VAL A 165 -2.71 -18.34 10.36
CA VAL A 165 -1.82 -17.42 11.10
C VAL A 165 -2.34 -15.98 11.10
N LEU A 166 -3.02 -15.54 10.03
CA LEU A 166 -3.43 -14.14 9.87
C LEU A 166 -4.50 -13.72 10.90
N GLY A 167 -5.46 -14.59 11.19
CA GLY A 167 -6.55 -14.31 12.14
C GLY A 167 -6.04 -13.91 13.54
N PRO A 168 -5.22 -14.76 14.21
CA PRO A 168 -4.59 -14.42 15.48
C PRO A 168 -3.65 -13.20 15.41
N TYR A 169 -2.95 -13.01 14.28
CA TYR A 169 -2.06 -11.87 14.09
C TYR A 169 -2.84 -10.54 14.04
N LEU A 170 -3.91 -10.47 13.26
CA LEU A 170 -4.83 -9.32 13.18
C LEU A 170 -5.56 -9.07 14.50
N GLU A 171 -5.93 -10.12 15.25
CA GLU A 171 -6.51 -9.96 16.59
C GLU A 171 -5.50 -9.35 17.58
N SER A 172 -4.22 -9.71 17.48
CA SER A 172 -3.17 -9.08 18.29
C SER A 172 -2.94 -7.61 17.93
N LEU A 173 -3.00 -7.25 16.63
CA LEU A 173 -2.95 -5.86 16.15
C LEU A 173 -4.13 -5.05 16.66
N ARG A 174 -5.34 -5.60 16.51
CA ARG A 174 -6.60 -4.99 16.96
C ARG A 174 -6.56 -4.70 18.45
N ALA A 175 -6.09 -5.66 19.25
CA ALA A 175 -5.93 -5.50 20.69
C ALA A 175 -4.84 -4.45 21.05
N ALA A 176 -3.69 -4.46 20.38
CA ALA A 176 -2.59 -3.53 20.64
C ALA A 176 -2.92 -2.07 20.28
N LEU A 177 -3.75 -1.84 19.26
CA LEU A 177 -4.23 -0.52 18.87
C LEU A 177 -5.46 -0.04 19.65
N GLY A 178 -6.14 -0.94 20.39
CA GLY A 178 -7.48 -0.66 20.93
C GLY A 178 -8.58 -0.53 19.84
N ALA A 179 -8.31 -1.04 18.64
CA ALA A 179 -9.19 -0.93 17.49
C ALA A 179 -10.50 -1.73 17.66
N GLN A 180 -11.55 -1.29 16.97
CA GLN A 180 -12.83 -2.02 16.89
C GLN A 180 -12.69 -3.20 15.93
N SER A 181 -12.10 -2.98 14.75
CA SER A 181 -11.64 -4.04 13.84
C SER A 181 -10.22 -3.79 13.32
N ALA A 182 -9.51 -4.88 12.99
CA ALA A 182 -8.33 -4.86 12.15
C ALA A 182 -8.46 -5.96 11.08
N GLY A 183 -8.20 -5.64 9.82
CA GLY A 183 -8.39 -6.54 8.69
C GLY A 183 -7.31 -6.38 7.63
N LEU A 184 -7.07 -7.45 6.88
CA LEU A 184 -6.29 -7.46 5.66
C LEU A 184 -7.26 -7.43 4.48
N LEU A 185 -7.22 -6.34 3.71
CA LEU A 185 -8.05 -6.15 2.53
C LEU A 185 -7.20 -6.22 1.28
N ILE A 186 -7.79 -6.78 0.22
CA ILE A 186 -7.22 -6.82 -1.12
C ILE A 186 -8.17 -6.03 -2.01
N GLN A 187 -7.68 -4.94 -2.62
CA GLN A 187 -8.43 -4.31 -3.70
C GLN A 187 -8.20 -5.10 -4.98
N GLU A 188 -9.28 -5.56 -5.59
CA GLU A 188 -9.23 -6.33 -6.84
C GLU A 188 -9.17 -5.40 -8.06
N GLU A 189 -9.03 -5.95 -9.27
CA GLU A 189 -8.84 -5.15 -10.49
C GLU A 189 -10.08 -4.32 -10.88
N VAL A 190 -11.25 -4.67 -10.33
CA VAL A 190 -12.50 -3.91 -10.46
C VAL A 190 -12.45 -2.70 -9.52
N VAL A 191 -12.63 -1.50 -10.10
CA VAL A 191 -12.50 -0.23 -9.39
C VAL A 191 -13.55 -0.14 -8.26
N LEU A 192 -13.06 -0.20 -7.01
CA LEU A 192 -13.80 -0.18 -5.73
C LEU A 192 -14.37 -1.50 -5.22
N GLU A 193 -14.00 -2.66 -5.77
CA GLU A 193 -14.25 -3.96 -5.10
C GLU A 193 -13.07 -4.35 -4.19
N TYR A 194 -13.40 -4.80 -2.98
CA TYR A 194 -12.45 -5.19 -1.94
C TYR A 194 -12.78 -6.58 -1.39
N ARG A 195 -11.82 -7.51 -1.44
CA ARG A 195 -11.89 -8.81 -0.79
C ARG A 195 -11.35 -8.74 0.64
N VAL A 196 -12.11 -9.29 1.58
CA VAL A 196 -11.64 -9.57 2.95
C VAL A 196 -10.87 -10.88 2.94
N GLU A 197 -9.54 -10.81 3.01
CA GLU A 197 -8.66 -11.99 3.11
C GLU A 197 -8.67 -12.54 4.55
N ALA A 198 -8.63 -11.65 5.54
CA ALA A 198 -8.82 -11.98 6.95
C ALA A 198 -9.25 -10.73 7.74
N LEU A 199 -10.09 -10.89 8.78
CA LEU A 199 -10.52 -9.80 9.65
C LEU A 199 -10.75 -10.25 11.09
N ALA A 200 -10.29 -9.45 12.04
CA ALA A 200 -10.54 -9.58 13.48
C ALA A 200 -11.35 -8.36 13.99
N SER A 201 -12.38 -8.59 14.82
CA SER A 201 -13.26 -7.53 15.33
C SER A 201 -13.78 -7.83 16.73
N VAL A 202 -14.08 -6.79 17.50
CA VAL A 202 -14.89 -6.88 18.72
C VAL A 202 -16.40 -6.98 18.44
N GLN A 203 -16.83 -6.69 17.21
CA GLN A 203 -18.23 -6.70 16.82
C GLN A 203 -18.63 -8.08 16.27
N PRO A 204 -19.81 -8.63 16.64
CA PRO A 204 -20.24 -9.96 16.18
C PRO A 204 -20.97 -9.94 14.82
N ASN A 205 -21.17 -8.77 14.21
CA ASN A 205 -21.90 -8.61 12.94
C ASN A 205 -20.98 -8.05 11.85
N VAL A 206 -19.92 -8.81 11.54
CA VAL A 206 -18.87 -8.43 10.59
C VAL A 206 -18.58 -9.58 9.63
N GLN A 207 -18.35 -9.23 8.38
CA GLN A 207 -17.92 -10.13 7.32
C GLN A 207 -16.43 -10.44 7.48
N HIS A 208 -16.10 -11.69 7.78
CA HIS A 208 -14.72 -12.15 7.96
C HIS A 208 -14.05 -12.62 6.65
N THR A 209 -14.82 -12.86 5.59
CA THR A 209 -14.36 -13.33 4.27
C THR A 209 -15.29 -12.87 3.14
N GLY A 210 -14.82 -12.89 1.89
CA GLY A 210 -15.58 -12.51 0.69
C GLY A 210 -15.44 -11.02 0.32
N THR A 211 -16.12 -10.58 -0.74
CA THR A 211 -15.97 -9.21 -1.30
C THR A 211 -17.04 -8.22 -0.84
N PHE A 212 -16.75 -6.92 -1.02
CA PHE A 212 -17.70 -5.81 -0.94
C PHE A 212 -17.26 -4.62 -1.82
N GLU A 213 -18.22 -3.85 -2.34
CA GLU A 213 -17.99 -2.62 -3.09
C GLU A 213 -17.99 -1.36 -2.19
N THR A 214 -17.29 -0.29 -2.59
CA THR A 214 -17.41 1.08 -2.01
C THR A 214 -17.84 2.12 -3.05
N GLN A 215 -18.10 3.37 -2.64
CA GLN A 215 -18.35 4.51 -3.52
C GLN A 215 -17.13 5.44 -3.66
N GLU A 216 -16.28 5.49 -2.64
CA GLU A 216 -14.97 6.13 -2.68
C GLU A 216 -13.84 5.12 -2.43
N PRO A 217 -12.66 5.30 -3.04
CA PRO A 217 -11.50 4.44 -2.79
C PRO A 217 -11.07 4.53 -1.32
N LEU A 218 -10.96 3.38 -0.65
CA LEU A 218 -10.46 3.31 0.73
C LEU A 218 -8.99 3.77 0.77
N LEU A 219 -8.16 3.14 -0.05
CA LEU A 219 -6.76 3.50 -0.31
C LEU A 219 -6.65 4.16 -1.70
N THR A 220 -5.87 5.23 -1.83
CA THR A 220 -5.58 5.89 -3.12
C THR A 220 -4.11 5.76 -3.51
N ALA A 221 -3.78 5.97 -4.79
CA ALA A 221 -2.41 5.89 -5.31
C ALA A 221 -1.41 6.92 -4.72
N THR A 222 -1.89 7.91 -3.94
CA THR A 222 -1.05 8.82 -3.15
C THR A 222 -0.89 8.38 -1.68
N MET A 223 -1.80 7.53 -1.19
CA MET A 223 -1.77 6.91 0.14
C MET A 223 -0.97 5.61 0.13
N SER A 224 -0.99 4.85 -0.97
CA SER A 224 -0.11 3.66 -1.16
C SER A 224 1.39 3.99 -1.12
N ARG A 225 1.74 5.28 -1.23
CA ARG A 225 3.12 5.81 -1.12
C ARG A 225 3.47 6.32 0.29
N GLN A 226 2.61 6.05 1.28
CA GLN A 226 2.82 6.39 2.69
C GLN A 226 2.76 5.10 3.52
N PRO A 227 3.60 4.94 4.57
CA PRO A 227 3.58 3.72 5.38
C PRO A 227 2.27 3.54 6.14
N VAL A 228 1.68 4.64 6.65
CA VAL A 228 0.33 4.66 7.24
C VAL A 228 -0.37 5.98 6.94
N THR A 229 -1.52 5.94 6.28
CA THR A 229 -2.45 7.08 6.21
C THR A 229 -3.61 6.88 7.19
N VAL A 230 -4.06 7.96 7.84
CA VAL A 230 -5.26 7.95 8.70
C VAL A 230 -6.26 8.95 8.12
N ARG A 231 -7.51 8.51 7.91
CA ARG A 231 -8.64 9.33 7.42
C ARG A 231 -9.72 9.40 8.50
N SER A 232 -10.44 10.53 8.60
CA SER A 232 -11.67 10.55 9.41
C SER A 232 -12.83 9.94 8.63
N LEU A 233 -13.79 9.34 9.33
CA LEU A 233 -14.93 8.69 8.67
C LEU A 233 -15.91 9.68 8.01
N ASN A 234 -15.71 10.99 8.22
CA ASN A 234 -16.40 12.04 7.48
C ASN A 234 -15.84 12.24 6.06
N GLU A 235 -14.67 11.64 5.75
CA GLU A 235 -13.96 11.74 4.47
C GLU A 235 -14.08 10.46 3.61
N ILE A 236 -14.77 9.42 4.10
CA ILE A 236 -14.98 8.14 3.37
C ILE A 236 -16.47 7.74 3.32
N GLY A 237 -17.32 8.43 4.08
CA GLY A 237 -18.64 7.92 4.42
C GLY A 237 -18.58 6.76 5.43
N ARG A 238 -19.74 6.38 5.95
CA ARG A 238 -19.93 5.16 6.76
C ARG A 238 -20.40 3.99 5.90
N GLU A 239 -21.13 4.32 4.84
CA GLU A 239 -21.68 3.47 3.79
C GLU A 239 -20.66 2.64 3.00
N ASP A 240 -19.37 2.93 3.16
CA ASP A 240 -18.27 2.24 2.48
C ASP A 240 -17.49 1.28 3.39
N LEU A 241 -17.75 1.23 4.70
CA LEU A 241 -17.26 0.16 5.59
C LEU A 241 -18.19 -1.07 5.53
N ARG A 242 -18.48 -1.57 4.32
CA ARG A 242 -19.54 -2.57 4.09
C ARG A 242 -19.26 -3.97 4.65
N TYR A 243 -18.04 -4.25 5.07
CA TYR A 243 -17.72 -5.42 5.89
C TYR A 243 -18.49 -5.45 7.23
N TYR A 244 -18.99 -4.31 7.73
CA TYR A 244 -19.95 -4.29 8.83
C TYR A 244 -21.40 -4.48 8.34
N GLY A 245 -22.08 -5.52 8.86
CA GLY A 245 -23.53 -5.65 8.72
C GLY A 245 -24.32 -4.57 9.48
N THR A 246 -23.68 -3.89 10.44
CA THR A 246 -24.16 -2.66 11.08
C THR A 246 -22.96 -1.86 11.57
N VAL A 247 -22.64 -0.74 10.89
CA VAL A 247 -21.45 0.07 11.20
C VAL A 247 -21.55 0.66 12.63
N PRO A 248 -20.57 0.42 13.52
CA PRO A 248 -20.57 0.97 14.88
C PRO A 248 -20.13 2.45 14.89
N ALA A 249 -19.90 3.02 16.07
CA ALA A 249 -19.53 4.43 16.26
C ALA A 249 -18.05 4.75 15.88
N ILE A 250 -17.61 4.27 14.71
CA ILE A 250 -16.29 4.58 14.14
C ILE A 250 -16.17 6.08 13.84
N ALA A 251 -14.99 6.62 14.12
CA ALA A 251 -14.61 8.02 13.87
C ALA A 251 -13.44 8.15 12.89
N GLN A 252 -12.57 7.14 12.82
CA GLN A 252 -11.32 7.16 12.06
C GLN A 252 -11.00 5.76 11.51
N VAL A 253 -10.28 5.74 10.39
CA VAL A 253 -9.72 4.53 9.78
C VAL A 253 -8.25 4.78 9.46
N ALA A 254 -7.38 3.86 9.86
CA ALA A 254 -5.97 3.85 9.49
C ALA A 254 -5.70 2.74 8.48
N LEU A 255 -4.87 3.05 7.49
CA LEU A 255 -4.58 2.21 6.33
C LEU A 255 -3.07 2.13 6.15
N ALA A 256 -2.52 0.92 6.12
CA ALA A 256 -1.10 0.65 5.93
C ALA A 256 -0.91 -0.28 4.71
N PRO A 257 -0.30 0.18 3.61
CA PRO A 257 -0.07 -0.66 2.43
C PRO A 257 0.84 -1.85 2.76
N VAL A 258 0.50 -3.02 2.25
CA VAL A 258 1.34 -4.23 2.40
C VAL A 258 2.17 -4.38 1.13
N SER A 259 3.49 -4.28 1.25
CA SER A 259 4.40 -4.49 0.13
C SER A 259 4.37 -5.96 -0.30
N ARG A 260 3.95 -6.23 -1.55
CA ARG A 260 4.11 -7.53 -2.24
C ARG A 260 4.82 -7.27 -3.57
N PRO A 261 6.13 -7.55 -3.69
CA PRO A 261 6.88 -7.24 -4.91
C PRO A 261 6.47 -8.11 -6.12
N ASN A 262 5.79 -9.23 -5.88
CA ASN A 262 5.48 -10.25 -6.88
C ASN A 262 3.97 -10.28 -7.27
N SER A 263 3.18 -9.26 -6.90
CA SER A 263 1.72 -9.26 -7.11
C SER A 263 1.21 -7.91 -7.62
N SER A 264 0.22 -7.96 -8.51
CA SER A 264 -0.54 -6.78 -8.97
C SER A 264 -1.60 -6.30 -7.98
N ASP A 265 -1.94 -7.10 -6.96
CA ASP A 265 -3.05 -6.84 -6.06
C ASP A 265 -2.70 -5.71 -5.08
N THR A 266 -3.56 -4.70 -4.94
CA THR A 266 -3.34 -3.65 -3.94
C THR A 266 -3.81 -4.14 -2.57
N VAL A 267 -2.89 -4.81 -1.86
CA VAL A 267 -3.10 -5.35 -0.50
C VAL A 267 -2.79 -4.29 0.56
N PHE A 268 -3.65 -4.14 1.57
CA PHE A 268 -3.43 -3.22 2.67
C PHE A 268 -4.07 -3.70 3.99
N LEU A 269 -3.42 -3.36 5.09
CA LEU A 269 -4.01 -3.41 6.42
C LEU A 269 -4.99 -2.24 6.60
N LEU A 270 -6.15 -2.54 7.18
CA LEU A 270 -7.12 -1.58 7.68
C LEU A 270 -7.30 -1.77 9.19
N ALA A 271 -7.27 -0.68 9.95
CA ALA A 271 -7.70 -0.66 11.34
C ALA A 271 -8.72 0.47 11.56
N ASP A 272 -9.84 0.18 12.21
CA ASP A 272 -10.90 1.15 12.50
C ASP A 272 -11.10 1.37 14.00
N ALA A 273 -11.48 2.59 14.40
CA ALA A 273 -11.62 2.93 15.81
C ALA A 273 -12.67 4.02 16.09
N THR A 274 -13.15 4.04 17.33
CA THR A 274 -13.97 5.13 17.89
C THR A 274 -13.12 6.39 18.10
N ALA A 275 -13.75 7.48 18.56
CA ALA A 275 -13.09 8.73 18.92
C ALA A 275 -12.35 8.70 20.28
N GLU A 276 -12.31 7.55 20.97
CA GLU A 276 -11.63 7.37 22.26
C GLU A 276 -10.16 6.94 22.09
N VAL A 277 -9.82 6.42 20.91
CA VAL A 277 -8.48 6.01 20.47
C VAL A 277 -7.90 7.11 19.56
N ASP A 278 -6.57 7.15 19.38
CA ASP A 278 -5.92 7.96 18.34
C ASP A 278 -5.05 7.04 17.46
N LEU A 279 -5.58 6.62 16.30
CA LEU A 279 -4.79 5.89 15.31
C LEU A 279 -3.76 6.81 14.60
N GLY A 280 -3.91 8.12 14.77
CA GLY A 280 -2.95 9.15 14.38
C GLY A 280 -1.78 9.32 15.34
N ALA A 281 -1.73 8.59 16.46
CA ALA A 281 -0.58 8.58 17.36
C ALA A 281 0.64 7.91 16.68
N SER A 282 1.86 8.41 16.96
CA SER A 282 3.09 7.86 16.36
C SER A 282 3.28 6.36 16.66
N GLN A 283 2.93 5.92 17.87
CA GLN A 283 2.98 4.51 18.27
C GLN A 283 2.00 3.65 17.46
N ALA A 284 0.78 4.14 17.21
CA ALA A 284 -0.20 3.43 16.39
C ALA A 284 0.26 3.28 14.95
N ARG A 285 0.88 4.33 14.36
CA ARG A 285 1.49 4.24 13.03
C ARG A 285 2.64 3.24 12.98
N SER A 286 3.61 3.31 13.89
CA SER A 286 4.75 2.38 13.86
C SER A 286 4.35 0.92 14.11
N LEU A 287 3.28 0.67 14.88
CA LEU A 287 2.69 -0.67 15.00
C LEU A 287 2.04 -1.12 13.68
N LEU A 288 1.23 -0.28 13.03
CA LEU A 288 0.60 -0.59 11.74
C LEU A 288 1.62 -0.85 10.63
N GLU A 289 2.67 -0.03 10.55
CA GLU A 289 3.81 -0.16 9.63
C GLU A 289 4.53 -1.50 9.85
N GLN A 290 4.95 -1.81 11.08
CA GLN A 290 5.64 -3.06 11.40
C GLN A 290 4.77 -4.32 11.18
N PHE A 291 3.46 -4.22 11.39
CA PHE A 291 2.53 -5.32 11.09
C PHE A 291 2.28 -5.48 9.59
N ALA A 292 2.27 -4.40 8.80
CA ALA A 292 2.17 -4.48 7.35
C ALA A 292 3.41 -5.15 6.74
N ASP A 293 4.62 -4.75 7.17
CA ASP A 293 5.88 -5.39 6.78
C ASP A 293 5.90 -6.89 7.11
N THR A 294 5.44 -7.25 8.32
CA THR A 294 5.40 -8.65 8.77
C THR A 294 4.38 -9.47 7.98
N ILE A 295 3.23 -8.90 7.59
CA ILE A 295 2.27 -9.58 6.72
C ILE A 295 2.84 -9.76 5.32
N GLY A 296 3.53 -8.76 4.75
CA GLY A 296 4.21 -8.90 3.44
C GLY A 296 5.13 -10.13 3.43
N LEU A 297 6.01 -10.23 4.43
CA LEU A 297 6.90 -11.38 4.61
C LEU A 297 6.16 -12.71 4.80
N LEU A 298 5.00 -12.73 5.48
CA LEU A 298 4.20 -13.96 5.65
C LEU A 298 3.51 -14.37 4.35
N LEU A 299 3.00 -13.42 3.57
CA LEU A 299 2.39 -13.68 2.26
C LEU A 299 3.45 -14.20 1.28
N ASP A 300 4.60 -13.53 1.16
CA ASP A 300 5.72 -13.95 0.30
C ASP A 300 6.20 -15.38 0.65
N ILE A 301 6.25 -15.74 1.94
CA ILE A 301 6.63 -17.09 2.40
C ILE A 301 5.57 -18.15 2.06
N ASP A 302 4.28 -17.81 2.12
CA ASP A 302 3.20 -18.73 1.69
C ASP A 302 3.19 -18.91 0.17
N ASP A 303 3.43 -17.84 -0.58
CA ASP A 303 3.43 -17.82 -2.04
C ASP A 303 4.62 -18.66 -2.57
N LEU A 304 5.83 -18.44 -2.04
CA LEU A 304 7.02 -19.29 -2.28
C LEU A 304 6.79 -20.76 -1.88
N ARG A 305 5.90 -21.06 -0.91
CA ARG A 305 5.55 -22.44 -0.54
C ARG A 305 4.60 -23.09 -1.56
N ARG A 306 3.70 -22.33 -2.18
CA ARG A 306 2.85 -22.82 -3.28
C ARG A 306 3.69 -23.11 -4.52
N GLU A 307 4.58 -22.19 -4.90
CA GLU A 307 5.53 -22.38 -6.02
C GLU A 307 6.44 -23.60 -5.85
N GLN A 308 6.78 -23.96 -4.61
CA GLN A 308 7.63 -25.12 -4.28
C GLN A 308 6.84 -26.40 -3.97
N ALA A 309 5.51 -26.36 -3.99
CA ALA A 309 4.69 -27.56 -3.82
C ALA A 309 4.66 -28.34 -5.16
N PRO A 310 5.16 -29.59 -5.21
CA PRO A 310 5.14 -30.36 -6.44
C PRO A 310 3.69 -30.73 -6.81
N GLU A 311 3.32 -30.49 -8.06
CA GLU A 311 2.06 -30.95 -8.64
C GLU A 311 1.87 -32.45 -8.37
N GLY A 312 0.71 -32.82 -7.81
CA GLY A 312 0.39 -34.20 -7.45
C GLY A 312 0.65 -34.60 -6.00
N ALA A 313 0.89 -33.66 -5.08
CA ALA A 313 0.85 -33.89 -3.64
C ALA A 313 -0.58 -34.12 -3.10
N VAL A 314 -1.26 -35.17 -3.58
CA VAL A 314 -2.59 -35.60 -3.12
C VAL A 314 -2.55 -35.93 -1.62
N GLU A 315 -3.45 -35.32 -0.83
CA GLU A 315 -3.59 -35.63 0.60
C GLU A 315 -3.98 -37.11 0.81
N PRO A 316 -3.29 -37.85 1.70
CA PRO A 316 -3.53 -39.27 1.89
C PRO A 316 -4.78 -39.58 2.74
N ASP A 317 -5.82 -40.05 2.06
CA ASP A 317 -6.93 -40.89 2.57
C ASP A 317 -7.72 -40.40 3.81
N ALA A 318 -8.84 -39.71 3.54
CA ALA A 318 -10.09 -40.04 4.24
C ALA A 318 -10.72 -41.28 3.57
N PRO A 319 -10.87 -42.44 4.25
CA PRO A 319 -11.11 -43.72 3.59
C PRO A 319 -12.55 -43.89 3.06
N ALA A 320 -12.75 -43.68 1.77
CA ALA A 320 -14.00 -44.01 1.07
C ALA A 320 -14.16 -45.53 0.84
N SER A 321 -15.40 -46.03 0.90
CA SER A 321 -15.69 -47.47 0.75
C SER A 321 -15.54 -47.98 -0.69
N ALA A 322 -14.97 -49.17 -0.86
CA ALA A 322 -14.70 -49.79 -2.16
C ALA A 322 -15.92 -50.50 -2.79
N ALA A 323 -16.21 -50.19 -4.07
CA ALA A 323 -16.81 -51.05 -5.11
C ALA A 323 -17.00 -50.24 -6.41
N ASP A 324 -16.95 -50.77 -7.64
CA ASP A 324 -16.33 -51.97 -8.23
C ASP A 324 -16.38 -51.80 -9.78
N GLY A 325 -15.51 -52.48 -10.54
CA GLY A 325 -15.81 -52.79 -11.96
C GLY A 325 -15.19 -51.96 -13.11
N ALA A 326 -13.87 -52.10 -13.31
CA ALA A 326 -13.18 -52.20 -14.63
C ALA A 326 -13.14 -50.98 -15.61
N PRO A 327 -12.11 -50.90 -16.50
CA PRO A 327 -11.83 -49.69 -17.31
C PRO A 327 -12.40 -49.70 -18.73
N VAL A 328 -12.48 -48.50 -19.33
CA VAL A 328 -12.63 -48.28 -20.78
C VAL A 328 -11.69 -47.15 -21.20
N ASP A 329 -10.84 -47.38 -22.20
CA ASP A 329 -9.95 -46.35 -22.75
C ASP A 329 -10.72 -45.27 -23.51
N ALA A 330 -10.61 -44.02 -23.04
CA ALA A 330 -10.76 -42.82 -23.85
C ALA A 330 -9.96 -41.68 -23.20
N PRO A 331 -9.05 -40.99 -23.90
CA PRO A 331 -8.47 -39.75 -23.40
C PRO A 331 -9.55 -38.66 -23.48
N ALA A 332 -10.19 -38.35 -22.36
CA ALA A 332 -10.81 -37.06 -22.19
C ALA A 332 -9.69 -36.01 -22.14
N ASN A 333 -9.76 -35.00 -22.99
CA ASN A 333 -9.12 -33.73 -22.65
C ASN A 333 -10.00 -33.12 -21.55
N ASP A 334 -9.56 -33.18 -20.30
CA ASP A 334 -10.10 -32.31 -19.27
C ASP A 334 -9.56 -30.90 -19.53
N SER A 335 -10.35 -30.11 -20.27
CA SER A 335 -10.23 -28.67 -20.35
C SER A 335 -11.20 -28.08 -19.33
N ALA A 336 -10.71 -27.89 -18.10
CA ALA A 336 -11.50 -27.44 -16.94
C ALA A 336 -10.78 -26.38 -16.08
N ASP A 337 -9.49 -26.12 -16.31
CA ASP A 337 -8.64 -25.19 -15.55
C ASP A 337 -8.15 -24.02 -16.44
N GLU A 338 -8.95 -23.58 -17.42
CA GLU A 338 -8.59 -22.48 -18.35
C GLU A 338 -9.07 -21.08 -17.88
N ASP A 339 -9.85 -21.00 -16.80
CA ASP A 339 -10.47 -19.75 -16.31
C ASP A 339 -9.68 -19.03 -15.19
N GLU A 340 -8.61 -19.61 -14.66
CA GLU A 340 -7.75 -18.93 -13.67
C GLU A 340 -6.62 -18.15 -14.39
N PRO A 341 -6.52 -16.80 -14.26
CA PRO A 341 -5.56 -16.03 -15.04
C PRO A 341 -4.10 -16.35 -14.69
N ARG A 342 -3.37 -16.99 -15.63
CA ARG A 342 -1.93 -17.25 -15.49
C ARG A 342 -1.17 -15.97 -15.09
N PRO A 343 -0.19 -16.05 -14.16
CA PRO A 343 0.58 -14.89 -13.75
C PRO A 343 1.22 -14.17 -14.95
N ARG A 344 0.93 -12.88 -15.10
CA ARG A 344 1.36 -12.08 -16.26
C ARG A 344 2.89 -12.01 -16.38
N SER A 345 3.58 -12.11 -15.25
CA SER A 345 5.04 -12.25 -15.16
C SER A 345 5.57 -13.52 -15.85
N GLU A 346 4.88 -14.66 -15.73
CA GLU A 346 5.23 -15.88 -16.47
C GLU A 346 5.03 -15.70 -17.98
N ILE A 347 3.93 -15.07 -18.39
CA ILE A 347 3.60 -14.84 -19.81
C ILE A 347 4.69 -13.97 -20.46
N VAL A 348 5.13 -12.93 -19.76
CA VAL A 348 6.26 -12.09 -20.22
C VAL A 348 7.59 -12.87 -20.18
N ALA A 349 7.84 -13.71 -19.17
CA ALA A 349 9.04 -14.54 -19.09
C ALA A 349 9.12 -15.57 -20.23
N GLU A 350 8.00 -16.22 -20.57
CA GLU A 350 7.87 -17.21 -21.64
C GLU A 350 8.21 -16.60 -23.01
N GLU A 351 7.69 -15.40 -23.31
CA GLU A 351 8.03 -14.68 -24.55
C GLU A 351 9.45 -14.10 -24.54
N MET A 352 9.99 -13.72 -23.37
CA MET A 352 11.40 -13.31 -23.25
C MET A 352 12.36 -14.48 -23.53
N GLU A 353 12.13 -15.67 -22.94
CA GLU A 353 12.93 -16.87 -23.23
C GLU A 353 12.78 -17.32 -24.68
N ALA A 354 11.57 -17.20 -25.26
CA ALA A 354 11.34 -17.50 -26.67
C ALA A 354 12.08 -16.53 -27.61
N ALA A 355 12.14 -15.23 -27.27
CA ALA A 355 12.90 -14.23 -28.02
C ALA A 355 14.43 -14.44 -27.88
N ASP A 356 14.94 -14.75 -26.68
CA ASP A 356 16.35 -15.10 -26.46
C ASP A 356 16.75 -16.36 -27.25
N SER A 357 15.87 -17.36 -27.28
CA SER A 357 16.09 -18.61 -28.02
C SER A 357 16.11 -18.43 -29.53
N ALA A 358 15.41 -17.42 -30.05
CA ALA A 358 15.44 -17.03 -31.45
C ALA A 358 16.57 -16.03 -31.80
N ALA A 359 17.07 -15.30 -30.78
CA ALA A 359 17.87 -14.08 -30.90
C ALA A 359 17.14 -12.93 -31.65
N ASP A 360 15.83 -12.82 -31.41
CA ASP A 360 14.97 -11.74 -31.91
C ASP A 360 14.90 -10.57 -30.91
N ASP A 361 14.73 -9.34 -31.41
CA ASP A 361 14.29 -8.20 -30.59
C ASP A 361 12.84 -8.43 -30.10
N LEU A 362 12.49 -7.94 -28.91
CA LEU A 362 11.15 -8.06 -28.33
C LEU A 362 10.65 -6.71 -27.82
N ALA A 363 9.38 -6.40 -28.05
CA ALA A 363 8.65 -5.32 -27.39
C ALA A 363 7.33 -5.84 -26.80
N LEU A 364 6.99 -5.36 -25.59
CA LEU A 364 5.67 -5.51 -25.00
C LEU A 364 4.85 -4.25 -25.30
N VAL A 365 3.74 -4.42 -26.00
CA VAL A 365 2.80 -3.34 -26.33
C VAL A 365 1.52 -3.52 -25.55
N LEU A 366 1.22 -2.62 -24.63
CA LEU A 366 -0.07 -2.59 -23.92
C LEU A 366 -1.05 -1.65 -24.63
N VAL A 367 -2.29 -2.10 -24.76
CA VAL A 367 -3.36 -1.43 -25.49
C VAL A 367 -4.58 -1.31 -24.57
N HIS A 368 -4.95 -0.09 -24.19
CA HIS A 368 -6.11 0.20 -23.34
C HIS A 368 -7.19 0.96 -24.12
N LEU A 369 -8.47 0.61 -23.91
CA LEU A 369 -9.58 1.26 -24.59
C LEU A 369 -9.98 2.59 -23.91
N ASN A 370 -9.86 3.72 -24.62
CA ASN A 370 -10.01 5.10 -24.10
C ASN A 370 -11.36 5.45 -23.45
N ARG A 371 -12.34 4.54 -23.47
CA ARG A 371 -13.67 4.70 -22.89
C ARG A 371 -14.07 3.55 -21.98
N ALA A 372 -13.11 2.84 -21.40
CA ALA A 372 -13.33 1.73 -20.47
C ALA A 372 -14.38 2.07 -19.39
N GLU A 373 -14.21 3.18 -18.65
CA GLU A 373 -15.19 3.64 -17.66
C GLU A 373 -16.63 3.80 -18.23
N SER A 374 -16.75 4.17 -19.50
CA SER A 374 -18.03 4.41 -20.19
C SER A 374 -18.62 3.14 -20.83
N ILE A 375 -17.91 2.02 -20.73
CA ILE A 375 -18.37 0.68 -21.11
C ILE A 375 -18.67 -0.13 -19.84
N ALA A 376 -17.80 -0.12 -18.83
CA ALA A 376 -18.07 -0.65 -17.49
C ALA A 376 -19.41 -0.13 -16.92
N ARG A 377 -19.66 1.18 -17.00
CA ARG A 377 -20.93 1.82 -16.59
C ARG A 377 -22.19 1.40 -17.40
N LYS A 378 -22.06 0.55 -18.43
CA LYS A 378 -23.19 -0.05 -19.17
C LYS A 378 -23.48 -1.49 -18.74
N GLY A 379 -22.63 -2.10 -17.92
CA GLY A 379 -22.76 -3.47 -17.42
C GLY A 379 -21.88 -4.49 -18.15
N GLU A 380 -21.65 -5.60 -17.45
CA GLU A 380 -20.75 -6.71 -17.78
C GLU A 380 -20.92 -7.25 -19.22
N GLU A 381 -22.16 -7.45 -19.70
CA GLU A 381 -22.42 -7.92 -21.07
C GLU A 381 -21.77 -7.03 -22.14
N VAL A 382 -21.66 -5.72 -21.89
CA VAL A 382 -21.08 -4.74 -22.82
C VAL A 382 -19.57 -4.69 -22.69
N VAL A 383 -19.01 -4.88 -21.49
CA VAL A 383 -17.57 -5.08 -21.27
C VAL A 383 -17.11 -6.32 -22.01
N ALA A 384 -17.74 -7.47 -21.76
CA ALA A 384 -17.42 -8.74 -22.41
C ALA A 384 -17.64 -8.71 -23.93
N SER A 385 -18.54 -7.86 -24.47
CA SER A 385 -18.66 -7.63 -25.91
C SER A 385 -17.50 -6.81 -26.47
N ALA A 386 -17.18 -5.68 -25.83
CA ALA A 386 -16.08 -4.82 -26.23
C ALA A 386 -14.71 -5.50 -26.13
N GLU A 387 -14.47 -6.32 -25.09
CA GLU A 387 -13.26 -7.14 -24.95
C GLU A 387 -13.13 -8.17 -26.08
N ARG A 388 -14.19 -8.93 -26.38
CA ARG A 388 -14.17 -9.88 -27.51
C ARG A 388 -13.95 -9.19 -28.85
N HIS A 389 -14.52 -7.99 -29.04
CA HIS A 389 -14.31 -7.21 -30.26
C HIS A 389 -12.86 -6.71 -30.34
N LEU A 390 -12.34 -6.11 -29.27
CA LEU A 390 -10.96 -5.63 -29.17
C LEU A 390 -9.97 -6.78 -29.43
N HIS A 391 -10.11 -7.90 -28.72
CA HIS A 391 -9.29 -9.09 -28.92
C HIS A 391 -9.29 -9.58 -30.38
N SER A 392 -10.45 -9.62 -31.04
CA SER A 392 -10.52 -9.98 -32.46
C SER A 392 -9.75 -9.00 -33.35
N ARG A 393 -9.84 -7.69 -33.09
CA ARG A 393 -9.13 -6.66 -33.88
C ARG A 393 -7.63 -6.68 -33.67
N LEU A 394 -7.17 -6.96 -32.44
CA LEU A 394 -5.75 -7.05 -32.14
C LEU A 394 -5.12 -8.28 -32.81
N ASN A 395 -5.83 -9.42 -32.86
CA ASN A 395 -5.40 -10.59 -33.64
C ASN A 395 -5.36 -10.33 -35.15
N ASP A 396 -6.31 -9.55 -35.71
CA ASP A 396 -6.28 -9.15 -37.13
C ASP A 396 -5.08 -8.24 -37.47
N LEU A 397 -4.64 -7.39 -36.53
CA LEU A 397 -3.56 -6.40 -36.71
C LEU A 397 -2.16 -6.88 -36.27
N ALA A 398 -2.09 -7.94 -35.47
CA ALA A 398 -0.86 -8.56 -34.98
C ALA A 398 -0.72 -10.04 -35.43
N PRO A 399 -0.86 -10.37 -36.74
CA PRO A 399 -0.99 -11.75 -37.20
C PRO A 399 0.26 -12.59 -36.90
N GLY A 400 0.11 -13.55 -35.98
CA GLY A 400 1.19 -14.45 -35.55
C GLY A 400 2.02 -13.94 -34.37
N GLN A 401 1.68 -12.79 -33.80
CA GLN A 401 2.16 -12.35 -32.48
C GLN A 401 1.25 -12.91 -31.37
N ARG A 402 1.75 -12.95 -30.13
CA ARG A 402 0.95 -13.35 -28.97
C ARG A 402 0.15 -12.16 -28.43
N VAL A 403 -1.17 -12.34 -28.26
CA VAL A 403 -2.12 -11.34 -27.75
C VAL A 403 -2.77 -11.91 -26.48
N GLU A 404 -2.70 -11.18 -25.37
CA GLU A 404 -3.06 -11.67 -24.02
C GLU A 404 -3.84 -10.60 -23.24
N ARG A 405 -4.71 -10.99 -22.30
CA ARG A 405 -5.49 -10.04 -21.47
C ARG A 405 -4.67 -9.55 -20.28
N PHE A 406 -4.36 -8.25 -20.25
CA PHE A 406 -3.55 -7.63 -19.20
C PHE A 406 -4.37 -6.89 -18.13
N GLY A 407 -5.67 -6.71 -18.34
CA GLY A 407 -6.64 -6.16 -17.38
C GLY A 407 -8.02 -5.98 -18.03
N GLU A 408 -8.99 -5.41 -17.34
CA GLU A 408 -10.28 -5.06 -17.95
C GLU A 408 -10.06 -4.13 -19.16
N LEU A 409 -10.60 -4.50 -20.33
CA LEU A 409 -10.51 -3.73 -21.58
C LEU A 409 -9.07 -3.35 -21.98
N THR A 410 -8.09 -4.16 -21.53
CA THR A 410 -6.66 -3.91 -21.66
C THR A 410 -5.92 -5.18 -22.09
N TYR A 411 -5.20 -5.11 -23.21
CA TYR A 411 -4.51 -6.25 -23.82
C TYR A 411 -3.02 -5.97 -24.00
N GLY A 412 -2.20 -6.99 -23.79
CA GLY A 412 -0.77 -6.98 -24.11
C GLY A 412 -0.51 -7.73 -25.41
N ILE A 413 0.41 -7.22 -26.23
CA ILE A 413 0.84 -7.80 -27.50
C ILE A 413 2.37 -7.88 -27.48
N PHE A 414 2.89 -9.09 -27.70
CA PHE A 414 4.33 -9.34 -27.77
C PHE A 414 4.80 -9.25 -29.22
N VAL A 415 5.46 -8.16 -29.58
CA VAL A 415 5.92 -7.90 -30.94
C VAL A 415 7.41 -8.24 -31.05
N ARG A 416 7.74 -9.27 -31.82
CA ARG A 416 9.14 -9.68 -32.06
C ARG A 416 9.79 -8.83 -33.15
N SER A 417 10.09 -7.56 -32.84
CA SER A 417 10.70 -6.58 -33.75
C SER A 417 11.39 -5.45 -32.98
N GLY A 418 12.34 -4.77 -33.63
CA GLY A 418 13.08 -3.65 -33.04
C GLY A 418 12.29 -2.34 -33.02
N VAL A 419 12.75 -1.39 -32.19
CA VAL A 419 12.03 -0.13 -31.85
C VAL A 419 11.38 0.61 -33.03
N ASN A 420 12.08 0.75 -34.16
CA ASN A 420 11.57 1.52 -35.32
C ASN A 420 10.36 0.84 -35.98
N ASP A 421 10.38 -0.50 -36.08
CA ASP A 421 9.32 -1.28 -36.70
C ASP A 421 8.08 -1.32 -35.80
N VAL A 422 8.30 -1.37 -34.47
CA VAL A 422 7.24 -1.29 -33.46
C VAL A 422 6.64 0.11 -33.37
N GLU A 423 7.42 1.19 -33.54
CA GLU A 423 6.92 2.57 -33.58
C GLU A 423 5.96 2.79 -34.76
N GLU A 424 6.34 2.39 -35.99
CA GLU A 424 5.46 2.52 -37.17
C GLU A 424 4.19 1.66 -37.02
N TRP A 425 4.31 0.44 -36.50
CA TRP A 425 3.17 -0.45 -36.28
C TRP A 425 2.23 0.04 -35.15
N ALA A 426 2.76 0.54 -34.03
CA ALA A 426 1.96 1.02 -32.91
C ALA A 426 1.21 2.31 -33.25
N ALA A 427 1.84 3.22 -34.01
CA ALA A 427 1.16 4.38 -34.57
C ALA A 427 0.03 3.97 -35.54
N HIS A 428 0.27 2.98 -36.42
CA HIS A 428 -0.75 2.47 -37.33
C HIS A 428 -1.93 1.79 -36.60
N LEU A 429 -1.65 1.05 -35.52
CA LEU A 429 -2.66 0.48 -34.62
C LEU A 429 -3.53 1.58 -34.01
N GLN A 430 -2.91 2.63 -33.45
CA GLN A 430 -3.65 3.74 -32.83
C GLN A 430 -4.52 4.50 -33.86
N ASP A 431 -3.97 4.82 -35.04
CA ASP A 431 -4.71 5.46 -36.15
C ASP A 431 -5.88 4.60 -36.65
N THR A 432 -5.72 3.28 -36.67
CA THR A 432 -6.77 2.34 -37.12
C THR A 432 -7.89 2.24 -36.08
N MET A 433 -7.54 2.07 -34.80
CA MET A 433 -8.52 2.03 -33.70
C MET A 433 -9.26 3.37 -33.53
N ALA A 434 -8.62 4.51 -33.81
CA ALA A 434 -9.26 5.83 -33.81
C ALA A 434 -10.33 6.01 -34.91
N GLN A 435 -10.38 5.12 -35.90
CA GLN A 435 -11.39 5.09 -36.97
C GLN A 435 -12.50 4.04 -36.75
N GLU A 436 -12.38 3.18 -35.73
CA GLU A 436 -13.39 2.18 -35.38
C GLU A 436 -14.62 2.82 -34.70
N ALA A 437 -15.76 2.14 -34.79
CA ALA A 437 -17.06 2.66 -34.37
C ALA A 437 -17.89 1.62 -33.61
N GLY A 438 -18.89 2.09 -32.84
CA GLY A 438 -19.69 1.23 -31.98
C GLY A 438 -18.99 0.99 -30.64
N GLU A 439 -18.65 -0.26 -30.34
CA GLU A 439 -18.07 -0.63 -29.04
C GLU A 439 -16.62 -0.16 -28.84
N LEU A 440 -15.87 0.05 -29.94
CA LEU A 440 -14.53 0.66 -29.91
C LEU A 440 -14.54 2.19 -30.21
N GLU A 441 -15.71 2.85 -30.28
CA GLU A 441 -15.78 4.30 -30.56
C GLU A 441 -14.98 5.08 -29.49
N GLY A 442 -13.88 5.72 -29.88
CA GLY A 442 -12.96 6.44 -28.98
C GLY A 442 -11.50 6.02 -29.10
N GLY A 443 -11.22 4.90 -29.77
CA GLY A 443 -9.87 4.40 -30.00
C GLY A 443 -9.18 3.89 -28.72
N VAL A 444 -7.85 3.78 -28.81
CA VAL A 444 -6.99 3.21 -27.77
C VAL A 444 -5.82 4.12 -27.42
N SER A 445 -5.32 3.97 -26.20
CA SER A 445 -3.98 4.39 -25.80
C SER A 445 -3.04 3.19 -25.91
N VAL A 446 -1.83 3.46 -26.41
CA VAL A 446 -0.82 2.44 -26.71
C VAL A 446 0.47 2.79 -25.99
N GLY A 447 0.88 1.95 -25.06
CA GLY A 447 2.18 2.02 -24.38
C GLY A 447 3.09 0.91 -24.90
N VAL A 448 4.35 1.22 -25.18
CA VAL A 448 5.35 0.27 -25.68
C VAL A 448 6.56 0.29 -24.74
N ALA A 449 7.02 -0.88 -24.32
CA ALA A 449 8.37 -1.06 -23.83
C ALA A 449 9.14 -2.02 -24.73
N VAL A 450 10.29 -1.57 -25.23
CA VAL A 450 11.25 -2.40 -25.96
C VAL A 450 12.19 -3.05 -24.95
N ARG A 451 12.49 -4.33 -25.13
CA ARG A 451 13.32 -5.10 -24.22
C ARG A 451 14.80 -4.69 -24.33
N ALA A 452 15.30 -3.97 -23.34
CA ALA A 452 16.74 -3.80 -23.17
C ALA A 452 17.37 -5.03 -22.48
N ALA A 453 18.67 -5.24 -22.70
CA ALA A 453 19.44 -6.41 -22.21
C ALA A 453 19.67 -6.45 -20.68
N HIS A 454 18.88 -5.71 -19.91
CA HIS A 454 18.91 -5.66 -18.45
C HIS A 454 17.51 -5.76 -17.81
N HIS A 455 16.45 -5.87 -18.61
CA HIS A 455 15.09 -6.07 -18.11
C HIS A 455 14.91 -7.52 -17.68
N ASP A 456 14.31 -7.70 -16.50
CA ASP A 456 13.58 -8.90 -16.13
C ASP A 456 12.11 -8.77 -16.62
N PRO A 457 11.27 -9.83 -16.50
CA PRO A 457 9.89 -9.78 -16.98
C PRO A 457 9.04 -8.70 -16.31
N GLU A 458 9.32 -8.38 -15.05
CA GLU A 458 8.58 -7.39 -14.30
C GLU A 458 9.01 -5.95 -14.65
N GLY A 459 10.29 -5.70 -14.88
CA GLY A 459 10.77 -4.42 -15.40
C GLY A 459 10.21 -4.12 -16.79
N LEU A 460 10.21 -5.09 -17.70
CA LEU A 460 9.59 -4.94 -19.03
C LEU A 460 8.08 -4.66 -18.94
N ARG A 461 7.39 -5.27 -17.97
CA ARG A 461 5.96 -5.02 -17.69
C ARG A 461 5.73 -3.63 -17.08
N SER A 462 6.60 -3.20 -16.16
CA SER A 462 6.53 -1.89 -15.49
C SER A 462 6.72 -0.77 -16.52
N ASP A 463 7.76 -0.83 -17.34
CA ASP A 463 8.02 0.14 -18.40
C ASP A 463 6.85 0.21 -19.39
N ALA A 464 6.26 -0.93 -19.78
CA ALA A 464 5.11 -0.92 -20.69
C ALA A 464 3.86 -0.29 -20.04
N THR A 465 3.73 -0.41 -18.71
CA THR A 465 2.64 0.18 -17.92
C THR A 465 2.84 1.69 -17.74
N ASP A 466 4.05 2.15 -17.45
CA ASP A 466 4.38 3.58 -17.36
C ASP A 466 4.24 4.27 -18.74
N ALA A 467 4.68 3.60 -19.82
CA ALA A 467 4.45 4.06 -21.18
C ALA A 467 2.94 4.15 -21.51
N LEU A 468 2.14 3.16 -21.10
CA LEU A 468 0.68 3.20 -21.29
C LEU A 468 0.02 4.35 -20.52
N LEU A 469 0.48 4.62 -19.30
CA LEU A 469 -0.01 5.73 -18.47
C LEU A 469 0.29 7.08 -19.12
N GLU A 470 1.53 7.32 -19.58
CA GLU A 470 1.85 8.55 -20.33
C GLU A 470 1.07 8.63 -21.65
N ALA A 471 0.85 7.52 -22.35
CA ALA A 471 0.04 7.48 -23.57
C ALA A 471 -1.45 7.78 -23.32
N TYR A 472 -1.96 7.48 -22.13
CA TYR A 472 -3.32 7.83 -21.69
C TYR A 472 -3.43 9.30 -21.27
N GLU A 473 -2.45 9.85 -20.55
CA GLU A 473 -2.43 11.27 -20.18
C GLU A 473 -2.20 12.21 -21.38
N THR A 474 -1.39 11.80 -22.36
CA THR A 474 -1.03 12.62 -23.53
C THR A 474 -1.96 12.42 -24.73
N GLY A 475 -2.59 11.25 -24.87
CA GLY A 475 -3.35 10.86 -26.06
C GLY A 475 -2.48 10.50 -27.26
N THR A 476 -1.18 10.25 -27.07
CA THR A 476 -0.22 9.85 -28.12
C THR A 476 0.49 8.56 -27.73
N CYS A 477 0.77 7.66 -28.67
CA CYS A 477 1.57 6.47 -28.41
C CYS A 477 2.94 6.82 -27.77
N THR A 478 3.27 6.16 -26.65
CA THR A 478 4.52 6.37 -25.90
C THR A 478 5.39 5.11 -25.95
N ILE A 479 6.71 5.29 -26.05
CA ILE A 479 7.70 4.21 -26.20
C ILE A 479 8.85 4.41 -25.22
N ILE A 480 9.16 3.37 -24.44
CA ILE A 480 10.36 3.25 -23.59
C ILE A 480 11.29 2.17 -24.19
N ALA A 481 12.60 2.41 -24.21
CA ALA A 481 13.62 1.58 -24.87
C ALA A 481 15.06 1.85 -24.35
#